data_AF-A0A328UAX3-F1
#
_entry.id   AF-A0A328UAX3-F1
#
_cell.length_a   1.000
_cell.length_b   1.000
_cell.length_c   1.000
_cell.angle_alpha   90.00
_cell.angle_beta   90.00
_cell.angle_gamma   90.00
#
_symmetry.space_group_name_H-M   'P 1'
#
loop_
_entity.id
_entity.type
_entity.pdbx_description
1 polymer ?
#
loop_
_entity_poly.entity_id
_entity_poly.type
_entity_poly.pdbx_seq_one_letter_code
_entity_poly.pdbx_strand_id
1 'polypeptide(L)'
;MKKEKDKKKKREKRLLNSLEYKAPQGTEATGELSGKSLDEPLEYFLSVAGGKWKIRILWALRETGSLRYRSIKAAIPGITDMMLSQSLRELTESGMVRRKQFQEIPPRVEYQTTPAAQELLPVIAKIIEWEKKYHSPELENQD
;
A
#
# COMPACT_ATOMS: atom_id res chain seq x y z
N MET A 1 -19.73 38.14 -2.51
CA MET A 1 -18.95 37.07 -1.84
C MET A 1 -19.71 35.75 -1.59
N LYS A 2 -21.02 35.74 -1.27
CA LYS A 2 -21.76 34.50 -0.91
C LYS A 2 -22.08 33.58 -2.11
N LYS A 3 -22.47 34.17 -3.26
CA LYS A 3 -22.84 33.44 -4.50
C LYS A 3 -21.71 32.61 -5.14
N GLU A 4 -20.47 32.95 -4.88
CA GLU A 4 -19.29 32.30 -5.48
C GLU A 4 -18.87 31.04 -4.71
N LYS A 5 -19.02 31.07 -3.37
CA LYS A 5 -18.81 29.91 -2.50
C LYS A 5 -19.86 28.81 -2.76
N ASP A 6 -21.11 29.19 -3.03
CA ASP A 6 -22.18 28.23 -3.35
C ASP A 6 -21.98 27.55 -4.72
N LYS A 7 -21.47 28.28 -5.72
CA LYS A 7 -21.09 27.70 -7.01
C LYS A 7 -19.94 26.71 -6.88
N LYS A 8 -18.93 27.01 -6.04
CA LYS A 8 -17.79 26.11 -5.80
C LYS A 8 -18.22 24.82 -5.11
N LYS A 9 -19.02 24.91 -4.03
CA LYS A 9 -19.59 23.74 -3.33
C LYS A 9 -20.45 22.86 -4.24
N LYS A 10 -21.25 23.47 -5.13
CA LYS A 10 -22.10 22.73 -6.09
C LYS A 10 -21.28 22.03 -7.17
N ARG A 11 -20.14 22.60 -7.59
CA ARG A 11 -19.23 22.02 -8.58
C ARG A 11 -18.42 20.86 -7.98
N GLU A 12 -17.98 21.01 -6.73
CA GLU A 12 -17.24 19.98 -5.99
C GLU A 12 -18.13 18.78 -5.64
N LYS A 13 -19.39 19.02 -5.24
CA LYS A 13 -20.40 17.96 -5.04
C LYS A 13 -20.77 17.23 -6.35
N ARG A 14 -20.69 17.91 -7.50
CA ARG A 14 -20.88 17.29 -8.83
C ARG A 14 -19.70 16.42 -9.27
N LEU A 15 -18.47 16.77 -8.87
CA LEU A 15 -17.28 15.98 -9.16
C LEU A 15 -17.21 14.73 -8.28
N LEU A 16 -17.63 14.82 -7.01
CA LEU A 16 -17.74 13.67 -6.10
C LEU A 16 -18.82 12.66 -6.55
N ASN A 17 -19.98 13.14 -7.02
CA ASN A 17 -21.01 12.24 -7.57
C ASN A 17 -20.66 11.62 -8.92
N SER A 18 -19.62 12.09 -9.63
CA SER A 18 -19.14 11.44 -10.86
C SER A 18 -18.07 10.37 -10.60
N LEU A 19 -17.67 10.16 -9.34
CA LEU A 19 -16.69 9.16 -8.91
C LEU A 19 -17.35 7.96 -8.19
N GLU A 20 -18.69 7.84 -8.23
CA GLU A 20 -19.34 6.60 -7.80
C GLU A 20 -19.01 5.47 -8.79
N TYR A 21 -18.02 4.67 -8.45
CA TYR A 21 -17.65 3.44 -9.13
C TYR A 21 -18.81 2.44 -9.01
N LYS A 22 -19.55 2.22 -10.10
CA LYS A 22 -20.55 1.14 -10.19
C LYS A 22 -19.85 -0.13 -10.65
N ALA A 23 -19.74 -1.10 -9.74
CA ALA A 23 -19.21 -2.43 -10.07
C ALA A 23 -20.05 -3.10 -11.18
N PRO A 24 -19.42 -3.72 -12.21
CA PRO A 24 -20.15 -4.41 -13.26
C PRO A 24 -20.82 -5.68 -12.72
N GLN A 25 -22.13 -5.78 -12.94
CA GLN A 25 -22.94 -6.98 -12.73
C GLN A 25 -22.96 -7.78 -14.02
N GLY A 26 -22.45 -9.01 -13.99
CA GLY A 26 -22.59 -10.03 -15.04
C GLY A 26 -21.47 -10.03 -16.08
N THR A 27 -20.61 -11.03 -16.03
CA THR A 27 -19.70 -11.41 -17.11
C THR A 27 -20.03 -12.81 -17.59
N GLU A 28 -20.84 -12.89 -18.63
CA GLU A 28 -20.70 -13.91 -19.67
C GLU A 28 -20.32 -13.18 -20.96
N ALA A 29 -19.05 -13.26 -21.34
CA ALA A 29 -18.58 -12.92 -22.68
C ALA A 29 -17.29 -13.68 -22.95
N THR A 30 -17.45 -14.81 -23.64
CA THR A 30 -16.43 -15.41 -24.49
C THR A 30 -16.04 -14.41 -25.59
N GLY A 31 -14.77 -14.05 -25.67
CA GLY A 31 -14.26 -13.19 -26.72
C GLY A 31 -12.82 -12.76 -26.42
N GLU A 32 -11.88 -13.34 -27.15
CA GLU A 32 -10.48 -12.92 -27.18
C GLU A 32 -10.38 -11.43 -27.55
N LEU A 33 -9.99 -10.60 -26.58
CA LEU A 33 -9.49 -9.27 -26.81
C LEU A 33 -8.10 -9.19 -26.16
N SER A 34 -7.08 -9.39 -27.00
CA SER A 34 -5.70 -9.01 -26.68
C SER A 34 -5.62 -7.49 -26.61
N GLY A 35 -5.89 -6.94 -25.43
CA GLY A 35 -5.82 -5.53 -25.12
C GLY A 35 -5.71 -5.42 -23.61
N LYS A 36 -4.52 -5.07 -23.13
CA LYS A 36 -4.23 -4.94 -21.69
C LYS A 36 -5.32 -4.13 -21.00
N SER A 37 -6.01 -4.73 -20.02
CA SER A 37 -7.05 -4.03 -19.26
C SER A 37 -6.42 -2.85 -18.52
N LEU A 38 -7.19 -1.78 -18.30
CA LEU A 38 -6.78 -0.65 -17.45
C LEU A 38 -6.40 -1.10 -16.03
N ASP A 39 -6.86 -2.28 -15.62
CA ASP A 39 -6.62 -2.87 -14.31
C ASP A 39 -5.27 -3.59 -14.21
N GLU A 40 -4.64 -3.98 -15.33
CA GLU A 40 -3.40 -4.77 -15.32
C GLU A 40 -2.26 -4.13 -14.48
N PRO A 41 -2.00 -2.81 -14.56
CA PRO A 41 -0.97 -2.18 -13.71
C PRO A 41 -1.35 -2.15 -12.21
N LEU A 42 -2.64 -2.00 -11.91
CA LEU A 42 -3.14 -1.99 -10.54
C LEU A 42 -3.09 -3.40 -9.94
N GLU A 43 -3.51 -4.41 -10.69
CA GLU A 43 -3.40 -5.83 -10.31
C GLU A 43 -1.95 -6.24 -10.08
N TYR A 44 -1.03 -5.76 -10.93
CA TYR A 44 0.39 -5.95 -10.70
C TYR A 44 0.83 -5.37 -9.35
N PHE A 45 0.49 -4.10 -9.06
CA PHE A 45 0.80 -3.49 -7.76
C PHE A 45 0.19 -4.28 -6.60
N LEU A 46 -1.07 -4.70 -6.70
CA LEU A 46 -1.76 -5.45 -5.66
C LEU A 46 -1.11 -6.81 -5.41
N SER A 47 -0.62 -7.48 -6.45
CA SER A 47 0.11 -8.74 -6.31
C SER A 47 1.47 -8.57 -5.60
N VAL A 48 2.20 -7.50 -5.93
CA VAL A 48 3.57 -7.27 -5.47
C VAL A 48 3.62 -6.64 -4.08
N ALA A 49 2.83 -5.60 -3.86
CA ALA A 49 2.88 -4.76 -2.66
C ALA A 49 1.52 -4.61 -1.97
N GLY A 50 0.43 -5.08 -2.57
CA GLY A 50 -0.91 -5.04 -1.97
C GLY A 50 -1.07 -5.93 -0.73
N GLY A 51 -2.25 -5.78 -0.11
CA GLY A 51 -2.59 -6.49 1.12
C GLY A 51 -2.22 -5.73 2.40
N LYS A 52 -2.74 -6.23 3.53
CA LYS A 52 -2.71 -5.54 4.82
C LYS A 52 -1.31 -5.25 5.36
N TRP A 53 -0.34 -6.14 5.11
CA TRP A 53 0.95 -6.13 5.79
C TRP A 53 2.12 -5.68 4.93
N LYS A 54 2.10 -5.94 3.62
CA LYS A 54 3.24 -5.69 2.72
C LYS A 54 3.64 -4.22 2.70
N ILE A 55 2.69 -3.30 2.49
CA ILE A 55 2.95 -1.85 2.51
C ILE A 55 3.49 -1.41 3.86
N ARG A 56 2.96 -1.93 4.97
CA ARG A 56 3.43 -1.60 6.33
C ARG A 56 4.87 -2.06 6.56
N ILE A 57 5.24 -3.23 6.03
CA ILE A 57 6.61 -3.76 6.08
C ILE A 57 7.56 -2.90 5.23
N LEU A 58 7.18 -2.56 4.00
CA LEU A 58 7.98 -1.67 3.16
C LEU A 58 8.18 -0.31 3.83
N TRP A 59 7.12 0.23 4.43
CA TRP A 59 7.20 1.47 5.19
C TRP A 59 8.08 1.36 6.43
N ALA A 60 8.07 0.24 7.15
CA ALA A 60 8.97 0.01 8.28
C ALA A 60 10.45 -0.07 7.83
N LEU A 61 10.71 -0.58 6.62
CA LEU A 61 12.03 -0.70 6.00
C LEU A 61 12.46 0.53 5.19
N ARG A 62 11.72 1.66 5.28
CA ARG A 62 11.96 2.85 4.46
C ARG A 62 13.28 3.57 4.78
N GLU A 63 13.72 3.50 6.03
CA GLU A 63 14.92 4.19 6.50
C GLU A 63 16.18 3.52 5.94
N THR A 64 17.23 4.31 5.71
CA THR A 64 18.50 3.82 5.16
C THR A 64 19.13 2.80 6.10
N GLY A 65 18.95 1.51 5.80
CA GLY A 65 19.52 0.43 6.57
C GLY A 65 18.80 -0.90 6.33
N SER A 66 19.24 -1.92 7.06
CA SER A 66 18.64 -3.24 7.09
C SER A 66 18.12 -3.52 8.50
N LEU A 67 16.93 -4.11 8.61
CA LEU A 67 16.29 -4.44 9.89
C LEU A 67 16.24 -5.94 10.13
N ARG A 68 16.36 -6.34 11.40
CA ARG A 68 16.12 -7.72 11.84
C ARG A 68 14.63 -7.97 11.98
N TYR A 69 14.23 -9.24 11.90
CA TYR A 69 12.82 -9.67 12.00
C TYR A 69 12.08 -9.07 13.21
N ARG A 70 12.69 -9.09 14.41
CA ARG A 70 12.08 -8.54 15.63
C ARG A 70 11.84 -7.03 15.56
N SER A 71 12.76 -6.29 14.96
CA SER A 71 12.61 -4.84 14.78
C SER A 71 11.45 -4.52 13.83
N ILE A 72 11.31 -5.28 12.74
CA ILE A 72 10.18 -5.15 11.81
C ILE A 72 8.86 -5.47 12.52
N LYS A 73 8.81 -6.57 13.28
CA LYS A 73 7.62 -6.94 14.06
C LYS A 73 7.23 -5.85 15.07
N ALA A 74 8.20 -5.31 15.80
CA ALA A 74 7.96 -4.25 16.79
C ALA A 74 7.43 -2.96 16.14
N ALA A 75 7.86 -2.64 14.92
CA ALA A 75 7.40 -1.48 14.18
C ALA A 75 5.96 -1.61 13.63
N ILE A 76 5.37 -2.82 13.66
CA ILE A 76 4.06 -3.11 13.05
C ILE A 76 3.14 -3.76 14.09
N PRO A 77 2.45 -2.94 14.92
CA PRO A 77 1.51 -3.46 15.90
C PRO A 77 0.42 -4.35 15.27
N GLY A 78 0.14 -5.47 15.93
CA GLY A 78 -0.91 -6.42 15.55
C GLY A 78 -0.52 -7.46 14.50
N ILE A 79 0.71 -7.44 13.97
CA ILE A 79 1.16 -8.50 13.05
C ILE A 79 1.58 -9.77 13.82
N THR A 80 1.07 -10.92 13.41
CA THR A 80 1.50 -12.22 13.95
C THR A 80 2.79 -12.69 13.29
N ASP A 81 3.52 -13.62 13.93
CA ASP A 81 4.76 -14.15 13.32
C ASP A 81 4.48 -14.83 11.98
N MET A 82 3.36 -15.56 11.88
CA MET A 82 2.92 -16.22 10.64
C MET A 82 2.65 -15.21 9.52
N MET A 83 1.96 -14.11 9.82
CA MET A 83 1.66 -13.07 8.82
C MET A 83 2.92 -12.31 8.40
N LEU A 84 3.82 -12.03 9.34
CA LEU A 84 5.09 -11.37 9.04
C LEU A 84 6.02 -12.25 8.21
N SER A 85 6.15 -13.53 8.56
CA SER A 85 6.99 -14.47 7.80
C SER A 85 6.47 -14.66 6.39
N GLN A 86 5.15 -14.84 6.22
CA GLN A 86 4.52 -14.97 4.92
C GLN A 86 4.70 -13.70 4.07
N SER A 87 4.46 -12.52 4.66
CA SER A 87 4.58 -11.25 3.93
C SER A 87 6.03 -10.95 3.53
N LEU A 88 7.01 -11.23 4.40
CA LEU A 88 8.43 -11.07 4.09
C LEU A 88 8.88 -12.04 3.00
N ARG A 89 8.37 -13.27 3.00
CA ARG A 89 8.61 -14.25 1.95
C ARG A 89 8.09 -13.72 0.61
N GLU A 90 6.82 -13.32 0.55
CA GLU A 90 6.21 -12.80 -0.68
C GLU A 90 6.91 -11.54 -1.19
N LEU A 91 7.30 -10.61 -0.30
CA LEU A 91 8.08 -9.42 -0.67
C LEU A 91 9.49 -9.76 -1.15
N THR A 92 10.07 -10.85 -0.67
CA THR A 92 11.38 -11.32 -1.15
C THR A 92 11.25 -11.98 -2.51
N GLU A 93 10.23 -12.81 -2.70
CA GLU A 93 9.92 -13.48 -3.97
C GLU A 93 9.55 -12.48 -5.08
N SER A 94 8.85 -11.38 -4.74
CA SER A 94 8.53 -10.31 -5.68
C SER A 94 9.66 -9.31 -5.93
N GLY A 95 10.81 -9.47 -5.26
CA GLY A 95 11.98 -8.59 -5.45
C GLY A 95 11.84 -7.20 -4.82
N MET A 96 10.89 -7.00 -3.90
CA MET A 96 10.72 -5.74 -3.16
C MET A 96 11.58 -5.66 -1.90
N VAL A 97 11.91 -6.82 -1.31
CA VAL A 97 12.75 -6.92 -0.12
C VAL A 97 13.91 -7.89 -0.39
N ARG A 98 15.11 -7.50 -0.02
CA ARG A 98 16.29 -8.36 0.02
C ARG A 98 16.47 -8.93 1.42
N ARG A 99 16.53 -10.26 1.52
CA ARG A 99 16.96 -10.97 2.73
C ARG A 99 18.47 -11.25 2.67
N LYS A 100 19.22 -10.86 3.69
CA LYS A 100 20.66 -11.16 3.82
C LYS A 100 20.93 -11.91 5.11
N GLN A 101 21.57 -13.07 5.00
CA GLN A 101 22.06 -13.84 6.14
C GLN A 101 23.54 -13.53 6.37
N PHE A 102 23.91 -13.33 7.62
CA PHE A 102 25.29 -13.09 8.04
C PHE A 102 25.76 -14.29 8.86
N GLN A 103 26.89 -14.87 8.45
CA GLN A 103 27.53 -16.01 9.10
C GLN A 103 28.45 -15.56 10.24
N GLU A 104 27.95 -14.69 11.10
CA GLU A 104 28.62 -14.29 12.34
C GLU A 104 28.09 -15.12 13.52
N ILE A 105 28.72 -15.03 14.69
CA ILE A 105 28.24 -15.65 15.92
C ILE A 105 27.71 -14.53 16.83
N PRO A 106 26.41 -14.52 17.18
CA PRO A 106 25.36 -15.43 16.73
C PRO A 106 24.88 -15.14 15.28
N PRO A 107 24.41 -16.15 14.52
CA PRO A 107 23.91 -15.93 13.17
C PRO A 107 22.77 -14.91 13.15
N ARG A 108 22.80 -13.97 12.20
CA ARG A 108 21.73 -12.98 12.03
C ARG A 108 21.20 -12.92 10.60
N VAL A 109 19.95 -12.50 10.50
CA VAL A 109 19.25 -12.27 9.23
C VAL A 109 18.69 -10.87 9.26
N GLU A 110 18.89 -10.14 8.17
CA GLU A 110 18.35 -8.80 8.00
C GLU A 110 17.63 -8.67 6.66
N TYR A 111 16.70 -7.72 6.64
CA TYR A 111 15.85 -7.40 5.51
C TYR A 111 16.07 -5.94 5.14
N GLN A 112 16.11 -5.66 3.85
CA GLN A 112 16.29 -4.33 3.29
C GLN A 112 15.42 -4.18 2.06
N THR A 113 14.91 -2.97 1.82
CA THR A 113 14.22 -2.63 0.56
C THR A 113 15.18 -2.72 -0.64
N THR A 114 14.66 -3.15 -1.79
CA THR A 114 15.40 -3.12 -3.06
C THR A 114 15.28 -1.74 -3.72
N PRO A 115 16.06 -1.43 -4.78
CA PRO A 115 15.88 -0.19 -5.54
C PRO A 115 14.45 -0.01 -6.06
N ALA A 116 13.81 -1.06 -6.55
CA ALA A 116 12.41 -1.02 -7.00
C ALA A 116 11.45 -0.66 -5.86
N ALA A 117 11.66 -1.21 -4.66
CA ALA A 117 10.85 -0.83 -3.51
C ALA A 117 11.11 0.61 -3.04
N GLN A 118 12.35 1.09 -3.15
CA GLN A 118 12.71 2.47 -2.81
C GLN A 118 11.98 3.48 -3.73
N GLU A 119 11.83 3.17 -5.01
CA GLU A 119 11.02 3.97 -5.94
C GLU A 119 9.52 3.99 -5.61
N LEU A 120 9.02 2.95 -4.94
CA LEU A 120 7.62 2.87 -4.50
C LEU A 120 7.35 3.66 -3.21
N LEU A 121 8.35 3.86 -2.33
CA LEU A 121 8.15 4.55 -1.04
C LEU A 121 7.57 5.96 -1.17
N PRO A 122 7.98 6.82 -2.14
CA PRO A 122 7.33 8.11 -2.36
C PRO A 122 5.85 8.01 -2.72
N VAL A 123 5.43 6.97 -3.43
CA VAL A 123 4.02 6.73 -3.77
C VAL A 123 3.23 6.39 -2.50
N ILE A 124 3.78 5.52 -1.64
CA ILE A 124 3.19 5.19 -0.34
C ILE A 124 3.07 6.46 0.52
N ALA A 125 4.09 7.33 0.50
CA ALA A 125 4.04 8.61 1.21
C ALA A 125 2.90 9.51 0.71
N LYS A 126 2.61 9.51 -0.59
CA LYS A 126 1.45 10.24 -1.16
C LYS A 126 0.11 9.69 -0.71
N ILE A 127 -0.01 8.36 -0.54
CA ILE A 127 -1.22 7.75 0.03
C ILE A 127 -1.41 8.22 1.48
N ILE A 128 -0.35 8.27 2.27
CA ILE A 128 -0.39 8.76 3.67
C ILE A 128 -0.72 10.26 3.72
N GLU A 129 -0.18 11.06 2.80
CA GLU A 129 -0.51 12.50 2.70
C GLU A 129 -1.99 12.71 2.36
N TRP A 130 -2.53 11.90 1.44
CA TRP A 130 -3.95 11.92 1.11
C TRP A 130 -4.81 11.54 2.32
N GLU A 131 -4.44 10.49 3.07
CA GLU A 131 -5.16 10.09 4.29
C GLU A 131 -5.22 11.25 5.28
N LYS A 132 -4.09 11.87 5.62
CA LYS A 132 -4.04 13.03 6.53
C LYS A 132 -4.92 14.21 6.10
N LYS A 133 -5.17 14.34 4.79
CA LYS A 133 -5.98 15.44 4.24
C LYS A 133 -7.48 15.19 4.34
N TYR A 134 -7.92 13.93 4.30
CA TYR A 134 -9.33 13.57 4.18
C TYR A 134 -9.86 12.73 5.35
N HIS A 135 -8.97 12.19 6.17
CA HIS A 135 -9.26 11.49 7.40
C HIS A 135 -8.99 12.42 8.59
N SER A 136 -10.04 13.10 9.06
CA SER A 136 -10.02 13.88 10.31
C SER A 136 -10.35 12.94 11.47
N PRO A 137 -9.46 12.71 12.44
CA PRO A 137 -9.74 11.86 13.62
C PRO A 137 -10.79 12.47 14.59
N GLU A 138 -11.39 13.60 14.24
CA GLU A 138 -12.35 14.34 15.07
C GLU A 138 -13.77 13.74 15.09
N LEU A 139 -14.01 12.66 14.34
CA LEU A 139 -15.34 12.01 14.24
C LEU A 139 -15.47 10.69 15.01
N GLU A 140 -14.44 10.21 15.70
CA GLU A 140 -14.47 8.91 16.42
C GLU A 140 -14.67 9.00 17.95
N ASN A 141 -14.73 10.20 18.54
CA ASN A 141 -14.95 10.40 19.99
C ASN A 141 -16.33 10.97 20.34
N GLN A 142 -17.37 10.59 19.59
CA GLN A 142 -18.76 10.84 19.97
C GLN A 142 -19.54 9.53 19.87
N ASP A 143 -19.30 8.61 20.80
CA ASP A 143 -20.26 7.55 21.19
C ASP A 143 -19.94 7.11 22.63
#